data_AF-A0A163IWZ1-F1
#
_entry.id   AF-A0A163IWZ1-F1
#
_cell.length_a   1.000
_cell.length_b   1.000
_cell.length_c   1.000
_cell.angle_alpha   90.00
_cell.angle_beta   90.00
_cell.angle_gamma   90.00
#
_symmetry.space_group_name_H-M   'P 1'
#
loop_
_entity.id
_entity.type
_entity.pdbx_description
1 polymer ?
#
loop_
_entity_poly.entity_id
_entity_poly.type
_entity_poly.pdbx_seq_one_letter_code
_entity_poly.pdbx_strand_id
1 'polypeptide(L)'
;MKIKPPRQAQEWSYFSHRESIGKALSFPGIRSNKNTHINCGSSARMAGNVCANVDQIRRQGRWNNTMMNGAYLTNLPRELVQSMAGFPTYGQFFHIARAALNPPTCLCKKLFPAIGE
;
A
#
# COMPACT_ATOMS: atom_id res chain seq x y z
N MET A 1 -28.98 15.93 12.91
CA MET A 1 -27.95 16.58 12.08
C MET A 1 -28.19 16.21 10.62
N LYS A 2 -28.37 17.18 9.71
CA LYS A 2 -28.50 16.90 8.27
C LYS A 2 -27.10 16.63 7.70
N ILE A 3 -26.86 15.40 7.23
CA ILE A 3 -25.59 15.00 6.61
C ILE A 3 -25.58 15.59 5.19
N LYS A 4 -24.60 16.47 4.90
CA LYS A 4 -24.42 16.98 3.53
C LYS A 4 -24.03 15.82 2.61
N PRO A 5 -24.53 15.79 1.35
CA PRO A 5 -24.10 14.78 0.39
C PRO A 5 -22.58 14.85 0.21
N PRO A 6 -21.90 13.71 0.03
CA PRO A 6 -20.47 13.68 -0.18
C PRO A 6 -20.14 14.52 -1.42
N ARG A 7 -19.21 15.46 -1.26
CA ARG A 7 -18.67 16.23 -2.39
C ARG A 7 -18.02 15.20 -3.32
N GLN A 8 -18.47 15.12 -4.57
CA GLN A 8 -17.76 14.32 -5.56
C GLN A 8 -16.33 14.86 -5.66
N ALA A 9 -15.37 14.05 -5.23
CA ALA A 9 -13.96 14.42 -5.29
C ALA A 9 -13.49 14.18 -6.73
N GLN A 10 -12.96 15.23 -7.35
CA GLN A 10 -12.27 15.09 -8.63
C GLN A 10 -10.97 14.32 -8.38
N GLU A 11 -10.77 13.21 -9.11
CA GLU A 11 -9.52 12.47 -9.07
C GLU A 11 -8.36 13.36 -9.51
N TRP A 12 -7.22 13.28 -8.80
CA TRP A 12 -6.04 14.04 -9.16
C TRP A 12 -5.51 13.62 -10.54
N SER A 13 -5.07 14.60 -11.32
CA SER A 13 -4.48 14.32 -12.62
C SER A 13 -3.18 13.53 -12.48
N TYR A 14 -2.87 12.71 -13.50
CA TYR A 14 -1.59 12.00 -13.60
C TYR A 14 -0.39 12.95 -13.45
N PHE A 15 -0.47 14.15 -14.04
CA PHE A 15 0.60 15.14 -13.98
C PHE A 15 0.84 15.63 -12.55
N SER A 16 -0.24 15.95 -11.82
CA SER A 16 -0.18 16.33 -10.40
C SER A 16 0.49 15.25 -9.54
N HIS A 17 0.19 13.98 -9.82
CA HIS A 17 0.81 12.85 -9.13
C HIS A 17 2.30 12.67 -9.49
N ARG A 18 2.65 12.78 -10.77
CA ARG A 18 4.04 12.69 -11.25
C ARG A 18 4.92 13.80 -10.67
N GLU A 19 4.42 15.03 -10.63
CA GLU A 19 5.15 16.18 -10.10
C GLU A 19 5.37 16.08 -8.59
N SER A 20 4.35 15.69 -7.82
CA SER A 20 4.48 15.56 -6.37
C SER A 20 5.51 14.50 -5.99
N ILE A 21 5.49 13.34 -6.65
CA ILE A 21 6.52 12.31 -6.47
C ILE A 21 7.90 12.82 -6.89
N GLY A 22 7.99 13.52 -8.03
CA GLY A 22 9.25 14.10 -8.49
C GLY A 22 9.88 15.03 -7.44
N LYS A 23 9.07 15.91 -6.82
CA LYS A 23 9.52 16.81 -5.74
C LYS A 23 9.94 16.05 -4.48
N ALA A 24 9.17 15.03 -4.09
CA ALA A 24 9.49 14.20 -2.93
C ALA A 24 10.81 13.44 -3.10
N LEU A 25 11.16 13.02 -4.33
CA LEU A 25 12.43 12.36 -4.65
C LEU A 25 13.59 13.36 -4.78
N SER A 26 13.36 14.54 -5.36
CA SER A 26 14.40 15.55 -5.51
C SER A 26 14.84 16.14 -4.17
N PHE A 27 13.96 16.21 -3.18
CA PHE A 27 14.26 16.76 -1.85
C PHE A 27 15.44 16.03 -1.17
N PRO A 28 15.49 14.69 -1.11
CA PRO A 28 16.67 13.94 -0.65
C PRO A 28 17.74 13.70 -1.74
N GLY A 29 17.63 14.32 -2.93
CA GLY A 29 18.60 14.15 -4.02
C GLY A 29 18.50 12.84 -4.81
N ILE A 30 17.38 12.11 -4.70
CA ILE A 30 17.16 10.85 -5.42
C ILE A 30 16.76 11.16 -6.87
N ARG A 31 17.56 10.68 -7.83
CA ARG A 31 17.25 10.80 -9.26
C ARG A 31 16.47 9.57 -9.73
N SER A 32 15.30 9.77 -10.33
CA SER A 32 14.52 8.73 -10.99
C SER A 32 14.08 9.19 -12.38
N ASN A 33 14.11 8.28 -13.34
CA ASN A 33 13.58 8.50 -14.68
C ASN A 33 12.09 8.10 -14.80
N LYS A 34 11.59 7.31 -13.85
CA LYS A 34 10.26 6.70 -13.85
C LYS A 34 9.54 6.99 -12.53
N ASN A 35 9.27 8.27 -12.26
CA ASN A 35 8.68 8.73 -11.00
C ASN A 35 7.38 7.99 -10.64
N THR A 36 6.49 7.76 -11.60
CA THR A 36 5.20 7.10 -11.37
C THR A 36 5.28 5.57 -11.30
N HIS A 37 6.37 4.96 -11.80
CA HIS A 37 6.58 3.51 -11.78
C HIS A 37 7.69 3.08 -10.82
N ILE A 38 8.23 3.98 -9.99
CA ILE A 38 9.33 3.69 -9.08
C ILE A 38 8.97 2.57 -8.10
N ASN A 39 7.76 2.63 -7.53
CA ASN A 39 7.23 1.64 -6.59
C ASN A 39 7.10 0.26 -7.22
N CYS A 40 6.87 0.18 -8.53
CA CYS A 40 6.73 -1.09 -9.22
C CYS A 40 8.05 -1.89 -9.17
N GLY A 41 9.13 -1.29 -9.67
CA GLY A 41 10.45 -1.93 -9.68
C GLY A 41 11.04 -2.08 -8.28
N SER A 42 10.85 -1.10 -7.40
CA SER A 42 11.36 -1.18 -6.03
C SER A 42 10.61 -2.23 -5.19
N SER A 43 9.28 -2.31 -5.28
CA SER A 43 8.50 -3.33 -4.58
C SER A 43 8.83 -4.75 -5.05
N ALA A 44 9.08 -4.95 -6.36
CA ALA A 44 9.55 -6.23 -6.89
C ALA A 44 10.85 -6.68 -6.23
N ARG A 45 11.82 -5.76 -6.15
CA ARG A 45 13.14 -6.01 -5.55
C ARG A 45 13.05 -6.25 -4.05
N MET A 46 12.26 -5.45 -3.34
CA MET A 46 12.00 -5.62 -1.90
C MET A 46 11.42 -7.00 -1.61
N ALA A 47 10.43 -7.43 -2.39
CA ALA A 47 9.83 -8.75 -2.25
C ALA A 47 10.81 -9.90 -2.54
N GLY A 48 11.71 -9.72 -3.52
CA GLY A 48 12.80 -10.66 -3.75
C GLY A 48 13.77 -10.74 -2.57
N ASN A 49 14.12 -9.60 -1.96
CA ASN A 49 15.05 -9.52 -0.84
C ASN A 49 14.52 -10.21 0.43
N VAL A 50 13.20 -10.18 0.66
CA VAL A 50 12.54 -10.85 1.80
C VAL A 50 12.12 -12.30 1.49
N CYS A 51 12.64 -12.85 0.38
CA CYS A 51 12.38 -14.22 -0.08
C CYS A 51 10.88 -14.54 -0.23
N ALA A 52 10.07 -13.56 -0.63
CA ALA A 52 8.67 -13.82 -0.92
C ALA A 52 8.53 -14.76 -2.12
N ASN A 53 7.48 -15.57 -2.12
CA ASN A 53 7.25 -16.55 -3.19
C ASN A 53 7.24 -15.87 -4.58
N VAL A 54 8.11 -16.33 -5.48
CA VAL A 54 8.30 -15.75 -6.82
C VAL A 54 7.01 -15.74 -7.62
N ASP A 55 6.14 -16.74 -7.44
CA ASP A 55 4.85 -16.80 -8.12
C ASP A 55 3.86 -15.75 -7.59
N GLN A 56 3.96 -15.37 -6.32
CA GLN A 56 3.19 -14.24 -5.78
C GLN A 56 3.74 -12.89 -6.25
N ILE A 57 5.07 -12.73 -6.26
CA ILE A 57 5.77 -11.53 -6.79
C ILE A 57 5.31 -11.26 -8.23
N ARG A 58 5.28 -12.28 -9.09
CA ARG A 58 4.83 -12.17 -10.48
C ARG A 58 3.36 -11.73 -10.60
N ARG A 59 2.49 -12.13 -9.67
CA ARG A 59 1.04 -11.83 -9.70
C ARG A 59 0.72 -10.39 -9.31
N GLN A 60 1.28 -9.88 -8.21
CA GLN A 60 0.90 -8.58 -7.62
C GLN A 60 1.14 -7.37 -8.54
N GLY A 61 2.12 -7.46 -9.43
CA GLY A 61 2.46 -6.39 -10.36
C GLY A 61 1.90 -6.57 -11.77
N ARG A 62 1.14 -7.64 -12.04
CA ARG A 62 0.81 -8.09 -13.40
C ARG A 62 2.05 -8.08 -14.32
N TRP A 63 3.21 -8.46 -13.77
CA TRP A 63 4.50 -8.40 -14.47
C TRP A 63 4.65 -9.51 -15.52
N ASN A 64 3.67 -10.39 -15.64
CA ASN A 64 3.53 -11.35 -16.72
C ASN A 64 2.06 -11.43 -17.18
N ASN A 65 1.84 -11.56 -18.49
CA ASN A 65 0.53 -11.56 -19.17
C ASN A 65 -0.09 -12.97 -19.32
N THR A 66 0.41 -14.00 -18.64
CA THR A 66 -0.18 -15.34 -18.74
C THR A 66 -1.61 -15.34 -18.20
N MET A 67 -2.56 -15.28 -19.13
CA MET A 67 -3.99 -15.05 -18.95
C MET A 67 -4.67 -16.06 -18.00
N MET A 68 -4.11 -17.26 -17.88
CA MET A 68 -4.65 -18.34 -17.04
C MET A 68 -4.42 -18.11 -15.54
N ASN A 69 -3.22 -17.66 -15.13
CA ASN A 69 -2.93 -17.49 -13.71
C ASN A 69 -3.57 -16.22 -13.10
N GLY A 70 -3.84 -15.20 -13.92
CA GLY A 70 -4.51 -13.98 -13.46
C GLY A 70 -6.02 -14.14 -13.25
N ALA A 71 -6.67 -15.06 -13.98
CA ALA A 71 -8.12 -15.23 -13.98
C ALA A 71 -8.64 -16.30 -12.98
N TYR A 72 -7.83 -17.33 -12.68
CA TYR A 72 -8.27 -18.49 -11.87
C TYR A 72 -7.73 -18.53 -10.43
N LEU A 73 -6.87 -17.59 -10.03
CA LEU A 73 -6.30 -17.57 -8.68
C LEU A 73 -7.05 -16.52 -7.85
N THR A 74 -8.06 -17.01 -7.12
CA THR A 74 -9.01 -16.23 -6.32
C THR A 74 -8.46 -15.70 -4.99
N ASN A 75 -7.34 -16.23 -4.51
CA ASN A 75 -6.78 -15.87 -3.21
C ASN A 75 -5.71 -14.77 -3.36
N LEU A 76 -5.84 -13.72 -2.53
CA LEU A 76 -4.86 -12.64 -2.43
C LEU A 76 -3.45 -13.20 -2.13
N PRO A 77 -2.37 -12.64 -2.72
CA PRO A 77 -0.99 -13.05 -2.46
C PRO A 77 -0.56 -12.62 -1.05
N ARG A 78 -1.02 -13.33 -0.03
CA ARG A 78 -0.91 -12.94 1.38
C ARG A 78 0.53 -12.80 1.86
N GLU A 79 1.40 -13.74 1.51
CA GLU A 79 2.81 -13.72 1.93
C GLU A 79 3.51 -12.48 1.35
N LEU A 80 3.21 -12.14 0.10
CA LEU A 80 3.73 -10.93 -0.52
C LEU A 80 3.17 -9.65 0.12
N VAL A 81 1.86 -9.59 0.38
CA VAL A 81 1.25 -8.41 1.05
C VAL A 81 1.87 -8.21 2.43
N GLN A 82 2.10 -9.29 3.17
CA GLN A 82 2.77 -9.26 4.47
C GLN A 82 4.24 -8.79 4.34
N SER A 83 4.96 -9.33 3.38
CA SER A 83 6.34 -8.96 3.06
C SER A 83 6.49 -7.48 2.73
N MET A 84 5.57 -6.94 1.92
CA MET A 84 5.55 -5.52 1.56
C MET A 84 5.21 -4.62 2.75
N ALA A 85 4.45 -5.12 3.72
CA ALA A 85 4.19 -4.43 4.98
C ALA A 85 5.33 -4.59 6.01
N GLY A 86 6.44 -5.26 5.64
CA GLY A 86 7.62 -5.43 6.49
C GLY A 86 7.53 -6.58 7.48
N PHE A 87 6.52 -7.46 7.35
CA PHE A 87 6.42 -8.66 8.18
C PHE A 87 7.31 -9.79 7.64
N PRO A 88 7.84 -10.65 8.52
CA PRO A 88 8.53 -11.87 8.10
C PRO A 88 7.61 -12.75 7.24
N THR A 89 8.18 -13.42 6.23
CA THR A 89 7.51 -14.45 5.43
C THR A 89 7.34 -15.76 6.18
N TYR A 90 8.15 -15.97 7.23
CA TYR A 90 8.10 -17.15 8.08
C TYR A 90 7.33 -16.86 9.39
N GLY A 91 6.44 -17.79 9.75
CA GLY A 91 5.66 -17.70 10.98
C GLY A 91 4.37 -16.87 10.87
N GLN A 92 3.58 -16.87 11.94
CA GLN A 92 2.28 -16.19 12.04
C GLN A 92 2.42 -14.74 12.54
N PHE A 93 3.57 -14.10 12.33
CA PHE A 93 3.81 -12.74 12.81
C PHE A 93 3.14 -11.72 11.88
N PHE A 94 1.83 -11.58 12.01
CA PHE A 94 1.00 -10.58 11.31
C PHE A 94 0.46 -9.49 12.24
N HIS A 95 0.88 -9.52 13.51
CA HIS A 95 0.33 -8.66 14.55
C HIS A 95 1.41 -7.74 15.10
N ILE A 96 1.22 -6.43 14.90
CA ILE A 96 1.95 -5.41 15.65
C ILE A 96 1.22 -5.26 16.98
N ALA A 97 1.91 -5.52 18.10
CA ALA A 97 1.34 -5.31 19.42
C ALA A 97 0.83 -3.87 19.53
N ARG A 98 -0.43 -3.70 19.98
CA ARG A 98 -0.96 -2.37 20.26
C ARG A 98 -0.10 -1.73 21.35
N ALA A 99 0.00 -0.40 21.31
CA ALA A 99 0.65 0.36 22.36
C ALA A 99 0.04 -0.01 23.72
N ALA A 100 0.87 0.03 24.77
CA ALA A 100 0.44 -0.31 26.13
C ALA A 100 -0.70 0.57 26.66
N LEU A 101 -0.92 1.75 26.06
CA LEU A 101 -1.98 2.69 26.41
C LEU A 101 -2.93 2.90 25.23
N ASN A 102 -4.23 2.74 25.49
CA ASN A 102 -5.25 3.13 24.54
C ASN A 102 -5.44 4.66 24.59
N PRO A 103 -5.65 5.33 23.45
CA PRO A 103 -5.95 6.76 23.45
C PRO A 103 -7.27 7.03 24.20
N PRO A 104 -7.41 8.16 24.92
CA PRO A 104 -8.65 8.51 25.62
C PRO A 104 -9.84 8.59 24.66
N THR A 105 -10.98 7.99 25.03
CA THR A 105 -12.19 7.94 24.19
C THR A 105 -12.68 9.35 23.81
N CYS A 106 -12.51 10.34 24.69
CA CYS A 106 -12.86 11.73 24.41
C CYS A 106 -12.03 12.35 23.27
N LEU A 107 -10.78 11.93 23.09
CA LEU A 107 -9.92 12.34 21.98
C LEU A 107 -10.34 11.66 20.68
N CYS A 108 -10.62 10.36 20.72
CA CYS A 108 -11.08 9.60 19.54
C CYS A 108 -12.39 10.19 18.98
N LYS A 109 -13.37 10.48 19.85
CA LYS A 109 -14.65 11.09 19.46
C LYS A 109 -14.49 12.49 18.86
N LYS A 110 -13.48 13.26 19.29
CA LYS A 110 -13.17 14.58 18.71
C LYS A 110 -12.55 14.48 17.32
N LEU A 111 -11.67 13.50 17.08
CA LEU A 111 -10.97 13.34 15.80
C LEU A 111 -11.86 12.74 14.72
N PHE A 112 -12.68 11.73 15.06
CA PHE A 112 -13.54 11.03 14.11
C PHE A 112 -14.99 10.99 14.61
N PRO A 113 -15.71 12.13 14.63
CA PRO A 113 -17.05 12.23 15.22
C PRO A 113 -18.14 11.43 14.49
N ALA A 114 -17.85 10.97 13.26
CA ALA A 114 -18.78 10.20 12.44
C ALA A 114 -18.64 8.67 12.60
N ILE A 115 -17.55 8.21 13.23
CA ILE A 115 -17.37 6.79 13.55
C ILE A 115 -18.05 6.56 14.90
N GLY A 116 -19.02 5.63 14.94
CA GLY A 116 -19.64 5.19 16.20
C GLY A 116 -18.62 4.54 17.14
N GLU A 117 -19.05 4.20 18.36
CA GLU A 117 -18.27 3.23 19.16
C GLU A 117 -18.24 1.86 18.48
#